data_AF-A0A927NIK2-F1
#
_entry.id   AF-A0A927NIK2-F1
#
_cell.length_a   1.000
_cell.length_b   1.000
_cell.length_c   1.000
_cell.angle_alpha   90.00
_cell.angle_beta   90.00
_cell.angle_gamma   90.00
#
_symmetry.space_group_name_H-M   'P 1'
#
loop_
_entity.id
_entity.type
_entity.pdbx_description
1 polymer ?
#
loop_
_entity_poly.entity_id
_entity_poly.type
_entity_poly.pdbx_seq_one_letter_code
_entity_poly.pdbx_strand_id
1 'polypeptide(L)' 'MPCNAKVLDLCCGAGYESMRLKTLGVSVIGADLSEKYFKFIKELKENGDWKYYILKKK' A
#
# COMPACT_ATOMS: atom_id res chain seq x y z
N MET A 1 -17.11 -6.38 -1.66
CA MET A 1 -16.77 -5.41 -0.60
C MET A 1 -17.86 -4.35 -0.55
N PRO A 2 -18.07 -3.68 0.60
CA PRO A 2 -18.99 -2.54 0.68
C PRO A 2 -18.62 -1.47 -0.34
N CYS A 3 -19.62 -0.76 -0.89
CA CYS A 3 -19.37 0.41 -1.72
C CYS A 3 -18.50 1.42 -0.96
N ASN A 4 -17.44 1.93 -1.60
CA ASN A 4 -16.49 2.89 -1.03
C ASN A 4 -15.70 2.38 0.19
N ALA A 5 -15.42 1.08 0.27
CA ALA A 5 -14.55 0.52 1.30
C ALA A 5 -13.20 1.26 1.36
N LYS A 6 -12.78 1.60 2.58
CA LYS A 6 -11.47 2.16 2.90
C LYS A 6 -10.67 1.12 3.68
N VAL A 7 -9.48 0.80 3.20
CA VAL A 7 -8.62 -0.24 3.78
C VAL A 7 -7.30 0.35 4.21
N LEU A 8 -6.87 -0.02 5.41
CA LEU A 8 -5.50 0.16 5.89
C LEU A 8 -4.82 -1.20 5.87
N ASP A 9 -3.83 -1.36 5.00
CA ASP A 9 -3.03 -2.58 4.84
C ASP A 9 -1.78 -2.46 5.70
N LEU A 10 -1.77 -3.15 6.85
CA LEU A 10 -0.68 -3.12 7.83
C LEU A 10 0.30 -4.26 7.57
N CYS A 11 1.59 -3.97 7.71
CA CYS A 11 2.67 -4.89 7.33
C CYS A 11 2.56 -5.26 5.84
N CYS A 12 2.25 -4.27 5.00
CA CYS A 12 1.91 -4.51 3.60
C CYS A 12 3.08 -5.00 2.74
N GLY A 13 4.30 -5.05 3.30
CA GLY A 13 5.49 -5.52 2.59
C GLY A 13 5.72 -4.73 1.31
N ALA A 14 5.84 -5.42 0.17
CA ALA A 14 5.99 -4.80 -1.14
C ALA A 14 4.70 -4.22 -1.74
N GLY A 15 3.55 -4.35 -1.06
CA GLY A 15 2.29 -3.73 -1.48
C GLY A 15 1.45 -4.51 -2.48
N TYR A 16 1.71 -5.79 -2.72
CA TYR A 16 0.96 -6.61 -3.69
C TYR A 16 -0.54 -6.62 -3.42
N GLU A 17 -0.95 -6.79 -2.16
CA GLU A 17 -2.37 -6.85 -1.80
C GLU A 17 -3.02 -5.47 -1.89
N SER A 18 -2.31 -4.41 -1.47
CA SER A 18 -2.72 -3.02 -1.72
C SER A 18 -2.97 -2.76 -3.22
N MET A 19 -2.09 -3.24 -4.10
CA MET A 19 -2.29 -3.09 -5.56
C MET A 19 -3.50 -3.89 -6.06
N ARG A 20 -3.69 -5.13 -5.57
CA ARG A 20 -4.89 -5.92 -5.89
C ARG A 20 -6.19 -5.23 -5.44
N LEU A 21 -6.19 -4.63 -4.26
CA LEU A 21 -7.36 -3.88 -3.76
C LEU A 21 -7.64 -2.63 -4.61
N LYS A 22 -6.60 -1.95 -5.10
CA LYS A 22 -6.75 -0.82 -6.04
C LYS A 22 -7.40 -1.25 -7.36
N THR A 23 -7.06 -2.40 -7.93
CA THR A 23 -7.69 -2.88 -9.19
C THR A 23 -9.17 -3.20 -9.00
N LEU A 24 -9.59 -3.47 -7.77
CA LEU A 24 -11.00 -3.65 -7.39
C LEU A 24 -11.72 -2.33 -7.05
N GLY A 25 -11.07 -1.17 -7.24
CA GLY A 25 -11.64 0.15 -6.95
C GLY A 25 -11.67 0.53 -5.47
N VAL A 26 -10.96 -0.22 -4.61
CA VAL A 26 -10.92 0.04 -3.17
C VAL A 26 -9.96 1.18 -2.87
N SER A 27 -10.33 2.05 -1.93
CA SER A 27 -9.43 3.08 -1.40
C SER A 27 -8.53 2.44 -0.35
N VAL A 28 -7.26 2.24 -0.67
CA VAL A 28 -6.31 1.56 0.22
C VAL A 28 -5.07 2.40 0.49
N ILE A 29 -4.61 2.36 1.74
CA ILE A 29 -3.34 2.92 2.20
C ILE A 29 -2.51 1.77 2.77
N GLY A 30 -1.26 1.64 2.34
CA GLY A 30 -0.33 0.66 2.89
C GLY A 30 0.60 1.26 3.94
N ALA A 31 0.97 0.47 4.95
CA ALA A 31 1.99 0.84 5.93
C ALA A 31 2.88 -0.34 6.32
N ASP A 32 4.19 -0.11 6.37
CA ASP A 32 5.18 -1.10 6.82
C ASP A 32 6.31 -0.42 7.63
N LEU A 33 6.96 -1.18 8.52
CA LEU A 33 8.12 -0.70 9.30
C LEU A 33 9.44 -0.85 8.53
N SER A 34 9.48 -1.74 7.54
CA SER A 34 10.70 -2.16 6.85
C SER A 34 11.01 -1.25 5.66
N GLU A 35 12.10 -0.49 5.76
CA GLU A 35 12.60 0.35 4.67
C GLU A 35 13.03 -0.48 3.43
N LYS A 36 13.30 -1.78 3.59
CA LYS A 36 13.67 -2.67 2.48
C LYS A 36 12.63 -2.70 1.37
N TYR A 37 11.34 -2.64 1.72
CA TYR A 37 10.25 -2.70 0.75
C TYR A 37 10.02 -1.40 -0.01
N PHE A 38 10.63 -0.29 0.46
CA PHE A 38 10.42 1.03 -0.12
C PHE A 38 10.89 1.12 -1.58
N LYS A 39 12.00 0.47 -1.93
CA LYS A 39 12.51 0.48 -3.32
C LYS A 39 11.50 -0.12 -4.29
N PHE A 40 10.98 -1.31 -3.95
CA PHE A 40 9.96 -1.99 -4.74
C PHE A 40 8.67 -1.18 -4.86
N ILE A 41 8.24 -0.57 -3.74
CA ILE A 41 7.03 0.29 -3.72
C ILE A 41 7.20 1.52 -4.61
N LYS A 42 8.39 2.12 -4.64
CA LYS A 42 8.68 3.29 -5.46
C LYS A 42 8.59 2.96 -6.96
N GLU A 43 9.16 1.83 -7.38
CA GLU A 43 9.06 1.31 -8.75
C GLU A 43 7.61 0.99 -9.14
N LEU A 44 6.83 0.41 -8.22
CA LEU A 44 5.40 0.16 -8.43
C LEU A 44 4.58 1.46 -8.55
N LYS A 45 4.98 2.51 -7.82
CA LYS A 45 4.31 3.82 -7.80
C LYS A 45 4.40 4.59 -9.11
N GLU A 46 5.48 4.40 -9.86
CA GLU A 46 5.63 5.02 -11.20
C GLU A 46 4.52 4.57 -12.16
N ASN A 47 3.78 3.50 -11.81
CA ASN A 47 2.66 2.95 -12.56
C ASN A 47 1.27 3.19 -11.92
N GLY A 48 1.15 3.93 -10.81
CA GLY A 48 -0.17 4.15 -10.19
C GLY A 48 -0.25 5.07 -8.97
N ASP A 49 -1.43 5.66 -8.77
CA ASP A 49 -1.75 6.53 -7.62
C ASP A 49 -2.14 5.69 -6.38
N TRP A 50 -1.13 5.22 -5.65
CA TRP A 50 -1.26 4.52 -4.36
C TRP A 50 -0.52 5.26 -3.24
N LYS A 51 -1.12 5.35 -2.05
CA LYS A 51 -0.52 5.98 -0.86
C LYS A 51 0.08 4.93 0.06
N TYR A 52 1.33 5.14 0.46
CA TYR A 52 2.09 4.24 1.32
C TYR A 52 2.89 5.03 2.37
N TYR A 53 3.04 4.47 3.57
CA TYR A 53 3.81 5.04 4.66
C TYR A 53 4.85 4.05 5.20
N ILE A 54 6.05 4.56 5.48
CA ILE A 54 7.02 3.85 6.32
C ILE A 54 6.81 4.30 7.76
N LEU A 55 6.49 3.36 8.63
CA LEU A 55 6.43 3.60 10.06
C LEU A 55 7.84 3.52 10.64
N LYS A 56 8.19 4.46 11.53
CA LYS A 56 9.44 4.39 12.30
C LYS A 56 9.08 4.17 13.76
N LYS A 57 9.72 3.19 14.41
CA LYS A 57 9.65 3.07 15.86
C LYS A 57 10.36 4.27 16.48
N LYS A 58 9.70 4.92 17.45
CA LYS A 58 10.30 5.94 18.30
C LYS A 58 11.26 5.31 19.30
#